data_AF-A0A534VBI0-F1
#
_entry.id   AF-A0A534VBI0-F1
#
_cell.length_a   1.000
_cell.length_b   1.000
_cell.length_c   1.000
_cell.angle_alpha   90.00
_cell.angle_beta   90.00
_cell.angle_gamma   90.00
#
_symmetry.space_group_name_H-M   'P 1'
#
loop_
_entity.id
_entity.type
_entity.pdbx_description
1 polymer ?
#
loop_
_entity_poly.entity_id
_entity_poly.type
_entity_poly.pdbx_seq_one_letter_code
_entity_poly.pdbx_strand_id
1 'polypeptide(L)'
;MITRGAVDITGFEQIIDKVIDATGPLLDCKVLVDFQDSIFQFLPSDITEFLARFDSKRWPHNNKIAFISSPKREQYRGLAMLGEGLLKMKLEVGVFYEMREAIDWLHSTSGRIIR
;
A
#
# COMPACT_ATOMS: atom_id res chain seq x y z
N MET A 1 -16.95 4.78 8.00
CA MET A 1 -16.68 6.20 7.80
C MET A 1 -15.24 6.33 7.31
N ILE A 2 -15.03 6.62 6.02
CA ILE A 2 -13.69 6.99 5.51
C ILE A 2 -13.52 8.47 5.88
N THR A 3 -12.44 8.78 6.58
CA THR A 3 -12.17 10.08 7.20
C THR A 3 -12.22 11.20 6.17
N ARG A 4 -13.06 12.21 6.41
CA ARG A 4 -13.05 13.48 5.67
C ARG A 4 -11.88 14.32 6.19
N GLY A 5 -10.66 13.96 5.78
CA GLY A 5 -9.42 14.59 6.27
C GLY A 5 -8.19 13.97 5.61
N ALA A 6 -7.01 14.48 5.94
CA ALA A 6 -5.77 13.83 5.54
C ALA A 6 -5.69 12.43 6.17
N VAL A 7 -5.20 11.46 5.41
CA VAL A 7 -4.90 10.10 5.83
C VAL A 7 -3.58 10.12 6.60
N ASP A 8 -3.66 9.96 7.91
CA ASP A 8 -2.51 9.68 8.76
C ASP A 8 -2.20 8.18 8.78
N ILE A 9 -1.19 7.77 9.57
CA ILE A 9 -0.75 6.38 9.61
C ILE A 9 -1.85 5.44 10.15
N THR A 10 -2.68 5.93 11.08
CA THR A 10 -3.77 5.15 11.67
C THR A 10 -4.89 4.95 10.66
N GLY A 11 -5.21 5.98 9.88
CA GLY A 11 -6.14 5.88 8.77
C GLY A 11 -5.65 4.90 7.71
N PHE A 12 -4.36 4.93 7.38
CA PHE A 12 -3.75 3.97 6.46
C PHE A 12 -3.83 2.52 7.00
N GLU A 13 -3.46 2.30 8.27
CA GLU A 13 -3.54 0.99 8.93
C GLU A 13 -4.97 0.42 8.89
N GLN A 14 -5.98 1.23 9.19
CA GLN A 14 -7.38 0.80 9.11
C GLN A 14 -7.82 0.41 7.69
N ILE A 15 -7.26 1.04 6.66
CA ILE A 15 -7.55 0.69 5.26
C ILE A 15 -6.88 -0.65 4.92
N ILE A 16 -5.63 -0.84 5.31
CA ILE A 16 -4.91 -2.10 5.11
C ILE A 16 -5.57 -3.25 5.85
N ASP A 17 -5.97 -3.04 7.10
CA ASP A 17 -6.69 -4.05 7.88
C ASP A 17 -7.96 -4.52 7.15
N LYS A 18 -8.74 -3.60 6.61
CA LYS A 18 -9.94 -3.95 5.83
C LYS A 18 -9.63 -4.71 4.55
N VAL A 19 -8.56 -4.33 3.85
CA VAL A 19 -8.12 -5.03 2.63
C VAL A 19 -7.69 -6.45 2.99
N ILE A 20 -6.91 -6.61 4.05
CA ILE A 20 -6.47 -7.91 4.57
C ILE A 20 -7.68 -8.75 4.96
N ASP A 21 -8.61 -8.20 5.76
CA ASP A 21 -9.78 -8.94 6.22
C ASP A 21 -10.68 -9.38 5.05
N ALA A 22 -10.86 -8.51 4.05
CA ALA A 22 -11.66 -8.80 2.87
C ALA A 22 -11.01 -9.83 1.93
N THR A 23 -9.68 -9.86 1.87
CA THR A 23 -8.93 -10.72 0.93
C THR A 23 -8.29 -11.93 1.59
N GLY A 24 -8.26 -12.01 2.92
CA GLY A 24 -7.69 -13.12 3.69
C GLY A 24 -8.28 -14.50 3.34
N PRO A 25 -9.62 -14.63 3.14
CA PRO A 25 -10.22 -15.88 2.71
C PRO A 25 -9.93 -16.25 1.24
N LEU A 26 -9.35 -15.34 0.45
CA LEU A 26 -9.16 -15.48 -0.99
C LEU A 26 -7.65 -15.66 -1.28
N LEU A 27 -7.32 -16.64 -2.12
CA LEU A 27 -5.94 -16.87 -2.55
C LEU A 27 -5.63 -16.02 -3.80
N ASP A 28 -4.36 -15.57 -3.90
CA ASP A 28 -3.79 -14.93 -5.08
C ASP A 28 -4.54 -13.67 -5.56
N CYS A 29 -5.07 -12.87 -4.63
CA CYS A 29 -5.79 -11.65 -4.97
C CYS A 29 -4.87 -10.55 -5.48
N LYS A 30 -5.41 -9.78 -6.42
CA LYS A 30 -4.82 -8.54 -6.92
C LYS A 30 -5.68 -7.38 -6.45
N VAL A 31 -5.12 -6.53 -5.62
CA VAL A 31 -5.82 -5.38 -5.05
C VAL A 31 -5.21 -4.10 -5.59
N LEU A 32 -6.07 -3.21 -6.07
CA LEU A 32 -5.71 -1.83 -6.38
C LEU A 32 -6.39 -0.95 -5.35
N VAL A 33 -5.61 -0.12 -4.67
CA VAL A 33 -6.11 0.89 -3.75
C VAL A 33 -5.74 2.25 -4.30
N ASP A 34 -6.76 3.01 -4.69
CA ASP A 34 -6.60 4.31 -5.31
C ASP A 34 -6.61 5.43 -4.25
N PHE A 35 -5.46 6.09 -4.09
CA PHE A 35 -5.28 7.25 -3.22
C PHE A 35 -4.95 8.52 -4.03
N GLN A 36 -5.25 8.56 -5.32
CA GLN A 36 -4.87 9.68 -6.20
C GLN A 36 -5.43 11.03 -5.72
N ASP A 37 -6.65 11.02 -5.15
CA ASP A 37 -7.33 12.19 -4.58
C ASP A 37 -7.13 12.33 -3.06
N SER A 38 -6.37 11.43 -2.43
CA SER A 38 -6.10 11.48 -0.99
C SER A 38 -4.94 12.40 -0.66
N ILE A 39 -5.00 12.98 0.53
CA ILE A 39 -3.90 13.74 1.14
C ILE A 39 -3.38 12.90 2.29
N PHE A 40 -2.11 12.56 2.30
CA PHE A 40 -1.37 11.90 3.36
C PHE A 40 -0.68 12.90 4.29
N GLN A 41 -0.67 12.56 5.57
CA GLN A 41 0.10 13.22 6.63
C GLN A 41 0.93 12.17 7.36
N PHE A 42 1.87 11.55 6.65
CA PHE A 42 2.77 10.57 7.24
C PHE A 42 4.03 11.24 7.77
N LEU A 43 4.25 11.17 9.09
CA LEU A 43 5.55 11.49 9.64
C LEU A 43 6.49 10.28 9.47
N PRO A 44 7.79 10.50 9.20
CA PRO A 44 8.75 9.38 9.11
C PRO A 44 8.81 8.50 10.36
N SER A 45 8.60 9.10 11.54
CA SER A 45 8.49 8.37 12.83
C SER A 45 7.34 7.38 12.81
N ASP A 46 6.19 7.82 12.31
CA ASP A 46 4.95 7.06 12.32
C ASP A 46 5.04 5.87 11.37
N ILE A 47 5.63 6.08 10.18
CA ILE A 47 5.92 4.99 9.24
C ILE A 47 6.83 3.95 9.91
N THR A 48 7.88 4.41 10.60
CA THR A 48 8.84 3.50 11.26
C THR A 48 8.17 2.68 12.35
N GLU A 49 7.35 3.32 13.20
CA GLU A 49 6.60 2.66 14.26
C GLU A 49 5.58 1.66 13.70
N PHE A 50 4.82 2.06 12.68
CA PHE A 50 3.88 1.20 11.98
C PHE A 50 4.56 -0.05 11.42
N LEU A 51 5.68 0.11 10.70
CA LEU A 51 6.42 -1.02 10.14
C LEU A 51 6.98 -1.92 11.24
N ALA A 52 7.42 -1.38 12.38
CA ALA A 52 7.92 -2.18 13.49
C ALA A 52 6.84 -3.06 14.14
N ARG A 53 5.57 -2.60 14.16
CA ARG A 53 4.44 -3.36 14.72
C ARG A 53 3.67 -4.20 13.71
N PHE A 54 3.92 -4.03 12.41
CA PHE A 54 3.18 -4.70 11.36
C PHE A 54 3.41 -6.21 11.37
N ASP A 55 2.36 -7.00 11.61
CA ASP A 55 2.43 -8.45 11.55
C ASP A 55 2.27 -8.94 10.11
N SER A 56 3.40 -9.22 9.45
CA SER A 56 3.42 -9.72 8.07
C SER A 56 2.71 -11.05 7.89
N LYS A 57 2.45 -11.82 8.96
CA LYS A 57 1.67 -13.07 8.89
C LYS A 57 0.20 -12.83 8.60
N ARG A 58 -0.30 -11.62 8.85
CA ARG A 58 -1.67 -11.23 8.50
C ARG A 58 -1.81 -10.96 7.00
N TRP A 59 -0.72 -10.74 6.28
CA TRP A 59 -0.78 -10.53 4.83
C TRP A 59 -1.20 -11.83 4.13
N PRO A 60 -2.25 -11.83 3.31
CA PRO A 60 -2.68 -13.07 2.67
C PRO A 60 -1.63 -13.54 1.67
N HIS A 61 -1.41 -14.86 1.65
CA HIS A 61 -0.39 -15.47 0.82
C HIS A 61 -0.60 -15.13 -0.66
N ASN A 62 0.49 -14.71 -1.32
CA ASN A 62 0.56 -14.37 -2.74
C ASN A 62 -0.33 -13.19 -3.19
N ASN A 63 -0.89 -12.42 -2.26
CA ASN A 63 -1.64 -11.24 -2.65
C ASN A 63 -0.71 -10.11 -3.10
N LYS A 64 -1.03 -9.54 -4.27
CA LYS A 64 -0.41 -8.32 -4.78
C LYS A 64 -1.27 -7.12 -4.46
N ILE A 65 -0.67 -6.08 -3.91
CA ILE A 65 -1.36 -4.81 -3.66
C ILE A 65 -0.64 -3.67 -4.36
N ALA A 66 -1.36 -2.95 -5.21
CA ALA A 66 -0.88 -1.72 -5.84
C ALA A 66 -1.55 -0.51 -5.20
N PHE A 67 -0.76 0.45 -4.76
CA PHE A 67 -1.21 1.75 -4.28
C PHE A 67 -1.03 2.79 -5.37
N ILE A 68 -2.10 3.51 -5.73
CA ILE A 68 -2.01 4.69 -6.60
C ILE A 68 -1.86 5.92 -5.72
N SER A 69 -0.75 6.65 -5.87
CA SER A 69 -0.53 7.91 -5.17
C SER A 69 -0.96 9.09 -6.03
N SER A 70 -1.33 10.19 -5.37
CA SER A 70 -1.31 11.51 -6.00
C SER A 70 0.07 11.79 -6.64
N PRO A 71 0.14 12.45 -7.82
CA PRO A 71 1.41 12.84 -8.46
C PRO A 71 2.16 13.95 -7.71
N LYS A 72 1.56 14.51 -6.65
CA LYS A 72 2.23 15.49 -5.80
C LYS A 72 3.38 14.82 -5.04
N ARG A 73 4.59 15.37 -5.18
CA ARG A 73 5.84 14.81 -4.64
C ARG A 73 5.79 14.44 -3.15
N GLU A 74 5.19 15.29 -2.32
CA GLU A 74 5.10 15.05 -0.87
C GLU A 74 4.21 13.85 -0.54
N GLN A 75 3.10 13.74 -1.26
CA GLN A 75 2.11 12.66 -1.10
C GLN A 75 2.70 11.32 -1.50
N TYR A 76 3.39 11.31 -2.64
CA TYR A 76 4.11 10.13 -3.11
C TYR A 76 5.21 9.70 -2.16
N ARG A 77 6.04 10.63 -1.67
CA ARG A 77 7.19 10.28 -0.83
C ARG A 77 6.79 9.51 0.42
N GLY A 78 5.73 9.93 1.10
CA GLY A 78 5.22 9.22 2.26
C GLY A 78 4.78 7.79 1.93
N LEU A 79 3.94 7.65 0.89
CA LEU A 79 3.42 6.35 0.49
C LEU A 79 4.52 5.42 -0.06
N ALA A 80 5.50 5.95 -0.78
CA ALA A 80 6.66 5.23 -1.29
C ALA A 80 7.54 4.71 -0.15
N MET A 81 7.83 5.54 0.86
CA MET A 81 8.60 5.08 2.03
C MET A 81 7.91 3.92 2.76
N LEU A 82 6.59 4.00 2.90
CA LEU A 82 5.80 2.93 3.49
C LEU A 82 5.83 1.67 2.60
N GLY A 83 5.62 1.82 1.29
CA GLY A 83 5.68 0.73 0.32
C GLY A 83 7.03 0.01 0.31
N GLU A 84 8.14 0.74 0.35
CA GLU A 84 9.48 0.16 0.50
C GLU A 84 9.64 -0.64 1.79
N GLY A 85 9.07 -0.15 2.90
CA GLY A 85 9.04 -0.85 4.18
C GLY A 85 8.33 -2.19 4.11
N LEU A 86 7.13 -2.21 3.52
CA LEU A 86 6.35 -3.43 3.30
C LEU A 86 7.07 -4.40 2.34
N LEU A 87 7.70 -3.89 1.29
CA LEU A 87 8.49 -4.70 0.36
C LEU A 87 9.69 -5.36 1.06
N LYS A 88 10.36 -4.68 2.01
CA LYS A 88 11.43 -5.27 2.83
C LYS A 88 10.95 -6.41 3.72
N MET A 89 9.66 -6.43 4.07
CA MET A 89 9.02 -7.56 4.75
C MET A 89 8.63 -8.70 3.80
N LYS A 90 9.05 -8.63 2.53
CA LYS A 90 8.76 -9.58 1.45
C LYS A 90 7.27 -9.63 1.06
N LEU A 91 6.54 -8.54 1.29
CA LEU A 91 5.14 -8.40 0.84
C LEU A 91 5.13 -7.89 -0.61
N GLU A 92 4.25 -8.43 -1.44
CA GLU A 92 4.13 -7.98 -2.83
C GLU A 92 3.31 -6.69 -2.93
N VAL A 93 4.00 -5.57 -2.74
CA VAL A 93 3.44 -4.23 -2.76
C VAL A 93 4.13 -3.38 -3.84
N GLY A 94 3.34 -2.60 -4.57
CA GLY A 94 3.83 -1.58 -5.50
C GLY A 94 3.16 -0.23 -5.26
N VAL A 95 3.89 0.86 -5.51
CA VAL A 95 3.38 2.24 -5.43
C VAL A 95 3.55 2.89 -6.80
N PHE A 96 2.48 3.48 -7.34
CA PHE A 96 2.44 3.99 -8.70
C PHE A 96 1.80 5.37 -8.76
N TYR A 97 2.14 6.14 -9.79
CA TYR A 97 1.42 7.36 -10.16
C TYR A 97 0.29 7.07 -11.15
N GLU A 98 0.57 6.17 -12.09
CA GLU A 98 -0.30 5.88 -13.21
C GLU A 98 -1.08 4.60 -12.97
N MET A 99 -2.40 4.70 -13.03
CA MET A 99 -3.30 3.56 -12.86
C MET A 99 -3.00 2.44 -13.85
N ARG A 100 -2.61 2.77 -15.09
CA ARG A 100 -2.23 1.79 -16.11
C ARG A 100 -1.02 0.96 -15.68
N GLU A 101 0.03 1.59 -15.19
CA GLU A 101 1.25 0.90 -14.76
C GLU A 101 0.99 -0.04 -13.58
N ALA A 102 0.16 0.40 -12.63
CA ALA A 102 -0.27 -0.41 -11.50
C ALA A 102 -1.03 -1.66 -11.96
N ILE A 103 -1.97 -1.49 -12.89
CA ILE A 103 -2.74 -2.60 -13.46
C ILE A 103 -1.80 -3.57 -14.19
N ASP A 104 -0.90 -3.06 -15.04
CA ASP A 104 0.06 -3.91 -15.76
C ASP A 104 0.96 -4.69 -14.78
N TRP A 105 1.41 -4.05 -13.70
CA TRP A 105 2.19 -4.70 -12.65
C TRP A 105 1.41 -5.76 -11.88
N LEU A 106 0.14 -5.51 -11.52
CA LEU A 106 -0.75 -6.49 -10.91
C LEU A 106 -0.94 -7.72 -11.82
N HIS A 107 -0.95 -7.53 -13.14
CA HIS A 107 -1.08 -8.63 -14.10
C HIS A 107 0.23 -9.35 -14.40
N SER A 108 1.38 -8.73 -14.11
CA SER A 108 2.68 -9.37 -14.28
C SER A 108 2.89 -10.55 -13.34
N THR A 109 3.56 -11.60 -13.81
CA THR A 109 4.11 -12.66 -12.96
C THR A 109 5.25 -12.07 -12.12
N SER A 110 5.22 -12.28 -10.80
CA SER A 110 6.15 -11.72 -9.82
C SER A 110 7.60 -11.90 -10.27
N GLY A 111 8.31 -10.79 -10.52
CA GLY A 111 9.66 -10.80 -11.09
C GLY A 111 10.16 -9.46 -11.65
N ARG A 112 9.29 -8.46 -11.86
CA ARG A 112 9.74 -7.09 -12.19
C ARG A 112 9.56 -6.16 -11.01
N ILE A 113 10.67 -5.85 -10.36
CA ILE A 113 10.81 -4.62 -9.57
C ILE A 113 10.78 -3.48 -10.60
N ILE A 114 9.65 -2.79 -10.71
CA ILE A 114 9.61 -1.51 -11.40
C ILE A 114 10.05 -0.48 -10.36
N ARG A 115 11.16 0.19 -10.65
CA ARG A 115 11.73 1.29 -9.85
C ARG A 115 11.16 2.61 -10.33
#